data_AF-A0A1Z4RMR9-F1
#
_entry.id   AF-A0A1Z4RMR9-F1
#
_cell.length_a   1.000
_cell.length_b   1.000
_cell.length_c   1.000
_cell.angle_alpha   90.00
_cell.angle_beta   90.00
_cell.angle_gamma   90.00
#
_symmetry.space_group_name_H-M   'P 1'
#
loop_
_entity.id
_entity.type
_entity.pdbx_description
1 polymer ?
#
loop_
_entity_poly.entity_id
_entity_poly.type
_entity_poly.pdbx_seq_one_letter_code
_entity_poly.pdbx_strand_id
1 'polypeptide(L)'
;MQLQESIKNYINTQFATDNNRDELQEILADLYADRNELNSDWYAIKRLMDTEALARVQRTAKIKYLEYLLEHIGEDNHAIYLEILIHRLKELEKYLSDPNRTDGDYQVSYNSESFNIKEIFSRAEASCSLPIIPLVIGSLGESRDTQKGELNFTFGLKLKLDGKIQTAAAKSVLDYNLDLLNPDGIKHQEELNIDAKKVNCARRTIEIAVLYFFVFAGNKPTSPGFSIYSDLEYQVIDRFEQKILPKLKSDDEAEKRQLFKGIIEGIKQCQTGDKINKLRRLLTAKLKTSRPWSYRVYPIKINLKKGVLETDAKIIDERNTFFRSDIKDKQKKALKYIAVSDASIDNTSICHFSGDLKIKEINYYNTQDNQAFSMEYVTGKFPTIPIVLYPQATACNKIVNNNFKGRKIIQFSYQPDRLKELFNSDNHNAAFIYRFVFSLLTYITIKNILDVATNNLKRKLFIPILMLHLGSKDEPREEEVFMRATFTSLCHLINANHRASTQGFSLKSINNYKIKNA
;
A
#
# COMPACT_ATOMS: atom_id res chain seq x y z
N MET A 1 -7.76 -5.90 28.56
CA MET A 1 -8.88 -6.32 29.41
C MET A 1 -9.90 -7.08 28.56
N GLN A 2 -10.52 -6.44 27.56
CA GLN A 2 -11.56 -7.06 26.71
C GLN A 2 -11.12 -8.36 26.00
N LEU A 3 -9.94 -8.41 25.37
CA LEU A 3 -9.51 -9.61 24.62
C LEU A 3 -9.26 -10.84 25.52
N GLN A 4 -8.79 -10.67 26.76
CA GLN A 4 -8.60 -11.77 27.71
C GLN A 4 -9.94 -12.41 28.09
N GLU A 5 -10.94 -11.58 28.42
CA GLU A 5 -12.29 -12.05 28.72
C GLU A 5 -12.93 -12.74 27.51
N SER A 6 -12.71 -12.19 26.30
CA SER A 6 -13.18 -12.83 25.07
C SER A 6 -12.57 -14.20 24.81
N ILE A 7 -11.28 -14.40 25.09
CA ILE A 7 -10.64 -15.72 24.99
C ILE A 7 -11.17 -16.67 26.06
N LYS A 8 -11.37 -16.19 27.30
CA LYS A 8 -11.99 -16.99 28.37
C LYS A 8 -13.39 -17.46 27.96
N ASN A 9 -14.20 -16.57 27.38
CA ASN A 9 -15.51 -16.93 26.86
C ASN A 9 -15.41 -17.93 25.71
N TYR A 10 -14.45 -17.74 24.79
CA TYR A 10 -14.18 -18.70 23.73
C TYR A 10 -13.86 -20.10 24.29
N ILE A 11 -12.96 -20.21 25.27
CA ILE A 11 -12.63 -21.47 25.96
C ILE A 11 -13.90 -22.13 26.51
N ASN A 12 -14.69 -21.35 27.25
CA ASN A 12 -15.92 -21.83 27.88
C ASN A 12 -16.97 -22.32 26.87
N THR A 13 -16.99 -21.77 25.66
CA THR A 13 -17.94 -22.15 24.61
C THR A 13 -17.44 -23.28 23.71
N GLN A 14 -16.21 -23.20 23.23
CA GLN A 14 -15.66 -24.08 22.20
C GLN A 14 -15.13 -25.39 22.78
N PHE A 15 -14.63 -25.36 24.01
CA PHE A 15 -14.05 -26.50 24.73
C PHE A 15 -14.90 -26.89 25.94
N ALA A 16 -16.21 -26.64 25.87
CA ALA A 16 -17.13 -26.85 27.00
C ALA A 16 -17.14 -28.30 27.51
N THR A 17 -16.91 -29.27 26.62
CA THR A 17 -16.87 -30.71 26.92
C THR A 17 -15.46 -31.28 26.98
N ASP A 18 -14.43 -30.43 26.89
CA ASP A 18 -13.04 -30.88 26.91
C ASP A 18 -12.55 -31.07 28.35
N ASN A 19 -11.95 -32.23 28.62
CA ASN A 19 -11.44 -32.57 29.96
C ASN A 19 -10.22 -31.70 30.34
N ASN A 20 -9.53 -31.12 29.36
CA ASN A 20 -8.32 -30.32 29.56
C ASN A 20 -8.64 -28.81 29.73
N ARG A 21 -9.89 -28.45 30.00
CA ARG A 21 -10.32 -27.05 30.08
C ARG A 21 -9.60 -26.25 31.19
N ASP A 22 -9.26 -26.90 32.30
CA ASP A 22 -8.52 -26.26 33.39
C ASP A 22 -7.07 -25.96 32.96
N GLU A 23 -6.41 -26.89 32.26
CA GLU A 23 -5.09 -26.68 31.65
C GLU A 23 -5.13 -25.53 30.63
N LEU A 24 -6.17 -25.45 29.79
CA LEU A 24 -6.35 -24.33 28.86
C LEU A 24 -6.52 -22.98 29.60
N GLN A 25 -7.15 -22.97 30.78
CA GLN A 25 -7.25 -21.75 31.59
C GLN A 25 -5.91 -21.35 32.21
N GLU A 26 -5.08 -22.32 32.60
CA GLU A 26 -3.70 -22.07 33.06
C GLU A 26 -2.84 -21.47 31.94
N ILE A 27 -2.88 -22.05 30.72
CA ILE A 27 -2.20 -21.50 29.53
C ILE A 27 -2.61 -20.04 29.29
N LEU A 28 -3.91 -19.72 29.40
CA LEU A 28 -4.39 -18.33 29.23
C LEU A 28 -3.84 -17.40 30.32
N ALA A 29 -3.74 -17.87 31.56
CA ALA A 29 -3.21 -17.10 32.68
C ALA A 29 -1.72 -16.80 32.47
N ASP A 30 -0.94 -17.80 32.07
CA ASP A 30 0.50 -17.68 31.79
C ASP A 30 0.75 -16.71 30.63
N LEU A 31 0.05 -16.88 29.50
CA LEU A 31 0.15 -15.96 28.37
C LEU A 31 -0.16 -14.52 28.78
N TYR A 32 -1.15 -14.32 29.65
CA TYR A 32 -1.52 -12.99 30.12
C TYR A 32 -0.53 -12.38 31.11
N ALA A 33 0.17 -13.21 31.90
CA ALA A 33 1.27 -12.75 32.75
C ALA A 33 2.37 -12.11 31.89
N ASP A 34 2.68 -12.71 30.75
CA ASP A 34 3.75 -12.29 29.84
C ASP A 34 3.32 -11.16 28.87
N ARG A 35 2.11 -10.60 29.00
CA ARG A 35 1.51 -9.65 28.03
C ARG A 35 2.34 -8.41 27.69
N ASN A 36 3.30 -8.04 28.55
CA ASN A 36 4.16 -6.88 28.37
C ASN A 36 5.50 -7.24 27.71
N GLU A 37 5.80 -8.53 27.53
CA GLU A 37 7.02 -8.98 26.88
C GLU A 37 6.95 -8.81 25.36
N LEU A 38 8.06 -8.42 24.75
CA LEU A 38 8.17 -8.14 23.31
C LEU A 38 7.93 -9.38 22.43
N ASN A 39 8.11 -10.58 22.97
CA ASN A 39 7.91 -11.84 22.26
C ASN A 39 6.55 -12.51 22.58
N SER A 40 5.72 -11.88 23.41
CA SER A 40 4.40 -12.41 23.77
C SER A 40 3.43 -12.34 22.59
N ASP A 41 2.44 -13.23 22.58
CA ASP A 41 1.35 -13.20 21.59
C ASP A 41 0.53 -11.91 21.70
N TRP A 42 0.34 -11.40 22.92
CA TRP A 42 -0.34 -10.13 23.18
C TRP A 42 0.36 -8.96 22.50
N TYR A 43 1.69 -8.91 22.60
CA TYR A 43 2.47 -7.90 21.91
C TYR A 43 2.37 -8.07 20.38
N ALA A 44 2.40 -9.30 19.88
CA ALA A 44 2.27 -9.56 18.45
C ALA A 44 0.91 -9.11 17.89
N ILE A 45 -0.18 -9.35 18.62
CA ILE A 45 -1.53 -8.89 18.25
C ILE A 45 -1.66 -7.38 18.37
N LYS A 46 -1.16 -6.80 19.46
CA LYS A 46 -1.15 -5.34 19.63
C LYS A 46 -0.42 -4.68 18.48
N ARG A 47 0.78 -5.18 18.14
CA ARG A 47 1.56 -4.70 17.00
C ARG A 47 0.80 -4.89 15.69
N LEU A 48 0.16 -6.05 15.46
CA LEU A 48 -0.67 -6.28 14.29
C LEU A 48 -1.79 -5.24 14.17
N MET A 49 -2.50 -4.96 15.26
CA MET A 49 -3.55 -3.93 15.27
C MET A 49 -2.96 -2.53 15.02
N ASP A 50 -1.87 -2.18 15.69
CA ASP A 50 -1.23 -0.87 15.57
C ASP A 50 -0.64 -0.62 14.17
N THR A 51 -0.06 -1.63 13.52
CA THR A 51 0.61 -1.46 12.22
C THR A 51 -0.30 -1.74 11.03
N GLU A 52 -1.23 -2.68 11.14
CA GLU A 52 -1.95 -3.23 9.99
C GLU A 52 -3.46 -2.91 9.99
N ALA A 53 -4.08 -2.55 11.13
CA ALA A 53 -5.49 -2.17 11.15
C ALA A 53 -5.74 -0.91 10.31
N LEU A 54 -4.77 0.02 10.29
CA LEU A 54 -4.87 1.23 9.47
C LEU A 54 -5.02 0.91 7.98
N ALA A 55 -4.31 -0.09 7.46
CA ALA A 55 -4.42 -0.50 6.07
C ALA A 55 -5.84 -1.02 5.74
N ARG A 56 -6.47 -1.73 6.68
CA ARG A 56 -7.87 -2.17 6.55
C ARG A 56 -8.85 -1.00 6.62
N VAL A 57 -8.64 -0.06 7.55
CA VAL A 57 -9.44 1.17 7.65
C VAL A 57 -9.35 1.99 6.37
N GLN A 58 -8.15 2.15 5.81
CA GLN A 58 -7.93 2.82 4.52
C GLN A 58 -8.65 2.13 3.37
N ARG A 59 -8.69 0.79 3.34
CA ARG A 59 -9.45 0.02 2.34
C ARG A 59 -10.95 0.29 2.48
N THR A 60 -11.49 0.25 3.69
CA THR A 60 -12.90 0.57 3.95
C THR A 60 -13.23 2.02 3.59
N ALA A 61 -12.32 2.96 3.87
CA ALA A 61 -12.47 4.37 3.49
C ALA A 61 -12.61 4.57 1.98
N LYS A 62 -11.99 3.72 1.13
CA LYS A 62 -12.21 3.78 -0.32
C LYS A 62 -13.65 3.46 -0.69
N ILE A 63 -14.26 2.43 -0.10
CA ILE A 63 -15.65 2.07 -0.36
C ILE A 63 -16.59 3.15 0.21
N LYS A 64 -16.35 3.61 1.45
CA LYS A 64 -17.12 4.71 2.07
C LYS A 64 -17.05 6.01 1.29
N TYR A 65 -15.92 6.31 0.66
CA TYR A 65 -15.84 7.48 -0.22
C TYR A 65 -16.65 7.32 -1.51
N LEU A 66 -16.75 6.11 -2.07
CA LEU A 66 -17.65 5.85 -3.19
C LEU A 66 -19.13 5.98 -2.79
N GLU A 67 -19.50 5.49 -1.61
CA GLU A 67 -20.86 5.69 -1.04
C GLU A 67 -21.15 7.18 -0.83
N TYR A 68 -20.19 7.90 -0.25
CA TYR A 68 -20.25 9.35 -0.10
C TYR A 68 -20.47 10.06 -1.44
N LEU A 69 -19.79 9.64 -2.51
CA LEU A 69 -20.03 10.16 -3.86
C LEU A 69 -21.45 9.86 -4.33
N LEU A 70 -21.92 8.63 -4.17
CA LEU A 70 -23.25 8.20 -4.61
C LEU A 70 -24.36 9.01 -3.92
N GLU A 71 -24.27 9.19 -2.60
CA GLU A 71 -25.20 10.00 -1.80
C GLU A 71 -25.34 11.43 -2.35
N HIS A 72 -24.22 12.04 -2.75
CA HIS A 72 -24.20 13.43 -3.23
C HIS A 72 -24.52 13.59 -4.71
N ILE A 73 -24.38 12.53 -5.52
CA ILE A 73 -24.77 12.55 -6.93
C ILE A 73 -26.28 12.68 -7.07
N GLY A 74 -27.04 11.98 -6.20
CA GLY A 74 -28.50 11.92 -6.23
C GLY A 74 -29.04 11.12 -7.41
N GLU A 75 -30.21 11.51 -7.92
CA GLU A 75 -30.84 10.86 -9.08
C GLU A 75 -30.10 11.21 -10.39
N ASP A 76 -29.33 10.26 -10.92
CA ASP A 76 -28.71 10.33 -12.24
C ASP A 76 -28.69 8.92 -12.87
N ASN A 77 -29.09 8.81 -14.15
CA ASN A 77 -29.18 7.53 -14.85
C ASN A 77 -27.84 6.78 -14.95
N HIS A 78 -26.70 7.47 -14.81
CA HIS A 78 -25.38 6.86 -14.81
C HIS A 78 -24.85 6.58 -13.38
N ALA A 79 -25.55 7.00 -12.33
CA ALA A 79 -25.20 6.69 -10.94
C ALA A 79 -25.23 5.18 -10.68
N ILE A 80 -26.05 4.43 -11.41
CA ILE A 80 -26.11 2.97 -11.35
C ILE A 80 -24.74 2.30 -11.55
N TYR A 81 -23.85 2.87 -12.38
CA TYR A 81 -22.51 2.30 -12.57
C TYR A 81 -21.64 2.45 -11.32
N LEU A 82 -21.84 3.52 -10.54
CA LEU A 82 -21.17 3.70 -9.25
C LEU A 82 -21.77 2.75 -8.21
N GLU A 83 -23.09 2.61 -8.19
CA GLU A 83 -23.80 1.69 -7.31
C GLU A 83 -23.37 0.23 -7.56
N ILE A 84 -23.30 -0.21 -8.82
CA ILE A 84 -22.78 -1.53 -9.20
C ILE A 84 -21.34 -1.69 -8.70
N LEU A 85 -20.46 -0.70 -8.93
CA LEU A 85 -19.08 -0.77 -8.46
C LEU A 85 -19.02 -0.96 -6.93
N ILE A 86 -19.78 -0.17 -6.16
CA ILE A 86 -19.85 -0.29 -4.69
C ILE A 86 -20.37 -1.67 -4.29
N HIS A 87 -21.46 -2.12 -4.90
CA HIS A 87 -22.08 -3.41 -4.63
C HIS A 87 -21.10 -4.57 -4.88
N ARG A 88 -20.43 -4.58 -6.04
CA ARG A 88 -19.43 -5.61 -6.38
C ARG A 88 -18.22 -5.62 -5.47
N LEU A 89 -17.74 -4.45 -5.05
CA LEU A 89 -16.67 -4.36 -4.06
C LEU A 89 -17.10 -4.93 -2.71
N LYS A 90 -18.33 -4.66 -2.27
CA LYS A 90 -18.88 -5.25 -1.04
C LYS A 90 -19.07 -6.76 -1.14
N GLU A 91 -19.52 -7.28 -2.28
CA GLU A 91 -19.61 -8.72 -2.51
C GLU A 91 -18.24 -9.40 -2.47
N LEU A 92 -17.21 -8.76 -3.03
CA LEU A 92 -15.84 -9.23 -2.89
C LEU A 92 -15.39 -9.23 -1.42
N GLU A 93 -15.66 -8.18 -0.64
CA GLU A 93 -15.35 -8.17 0.80
C GLU A 93 -16.08 -9.28 1.56
N LYS A 94 -17.36 -9.49 1.25
CA LYS A 94 -18.19 -10.54 1.83
C LYS A 94 -17.61 -11.92 1.51
N TYR A 95 -17.27 -12.15 0.25
CA TYR A 95 -16.64 -13.39 -0.21
C TYR A 95 -15.31 -13.68 0.49
N LEU A 96 -14.46 -12.67 0.63
CA LEU A 96 -13.15 -12.79 1.30
C LEU A 96 -13.28 -12.91 2.84
N SER A 97 -14.43 -12.54 3.39
CA SER A 97 -14.69 -12.54 4.83
C SER A 97 -15.57 -13.69 5.30
N ASP A 98 -15.96 -14.61 4.42
CA ASP A 98 -16.82 -15.75 4.74
C ASP A 98 -16.21 -16.60 5.89
N PRO A 99 -16.90 -16.69 7.04
CA PRO A 99 -16.42 -17.45 8.20
C PRO A 99 -16.46 -18.96 7.98
N ASN A 100 -17.24 -19.45 7.01
CA ASN A 100 -17.37 -20.88 6.73
C ASN A 100 -16.26 -21.42 5.82
N ARG A 101 -15.35 -20.55 5.36
CA ARG A 101 -14.26 -20.91 4.45
C ARG A 101 -12.90 -20.86 5.14
N THR A 102 -12.19 -21.96 5.04
CA THR A 102 -10.80 -22.10 5.48
C THR A 102 -9.86 -21.36 4.55
N ASP A 103 -8.59 -21.20 4.94
CA ASP A 103 -7.60 -20.56 4.06
C ASP A 103 -7.31 -21.40 2.81
N GLY A 104 -7.35 -22.73 2.92
CA GLY A 104 -7.14 -23.64 1.79
C GLY A 104 -8.19 -23.45 0.69
N ASP A 105 -9.40 -23.02 1.03
CA ASP A 105 -10.46 -22.75 0.07
C ASP A 105 -10.13 -21.59 -0.88
N TYR A 106 -9.19 -20.72 -0.51
CA TYR A 106 -8.73 -19.57 -1.30
C TYR A 106 -7.38 -19.81 -1.96
N GLN A 107 -6.81 -21.01 -1.85
CA GLN A 107 -5.56 -21.34 -2.50
C GLN A 107 -5.78 -21.54 -4.00
N VAL A 108 -4.99 -20.85 -4.81
CA VAL A 108 -4.99 -20.91 -6.28
C VAL A 108 -3.56 -20.90 -6.79
N SER A 109 -3.35 -21.26 -8.06
CA SER A 109 -2.01 -21.23 -8.66
C SER A 109 -2.02 -20.65 -10.06
N TYR A 110 -0.89 -20.07 -10.46
CA TYR A 110 -0.62 -19.70 -11.85
C TYR A 110 0.88 -19.69 -12.10
N ASN A 111 1.30 -20.25 -13.25
CA ASN A 111 2.70 -20.32 -13.67
C ASN A 111 3.62 -20.99 -12.63
N SER A 112 3.15 -22.11 -12.06
CA SER A 112 3.80 -22.89 -10.99
C SER A 112 3.97 -22.19 -9.65
N GLU A 113 3.37 -21.01 -9.47
CA GLU A 113 3.36 -20.29 -8.20
C GLU A 113 1.99 -20.43 -7.52
N SER A 114 1.99 -20.51 -6.19
CA SER A 114 0.78 -20.69 -5.38
C SER A 114 0.46 -19.45 -4.56
N PHE A 115 -0.80 -19.02 -4.57
CA PHE A 115 -1.25 -17.81 -3.92
C PHE A 115 -2.54 -18.03 -3.15
N ASN A 116 -2.71 -17.30 -2.05
CA ASN A 116 -3.97 -17.24 -1.33
C ASN A 116 -4.72 -15.96 -1.69
N ILE A 117 -5.96 -16.08 -2.16
CA ILE A 117 -6.77 -14.92 -2.57
C ILE A 117 -7.01 -13.96 -1.39
N LYS A 118 -7.29 -14.45 -0.17
CA LYS A 118 -7.46 -13.58 1.03
C LYS A 118 -6.20 -12.75 1.28
N GLU A 119 -5.01 -13.34 1.11
CA GLU A 119 -3.73 -12.63 1.28
C GLU A 119 -3.45 -11.62 0.16
N ILE A 120 -3.79 -11.92 -1.10
CA ILE A 120 -3.65 -10.96 -2.21
C ILE A 120 -4.46 -9.70 -1.91
N PHE A 121 -5.71 -9.90 -1.51
CA PHE A 121 -6.63 -8.79 -1.28
C PHE A 121 -6.47 -8.14 0.08
N SER A 122 -5.78 -8.74 1.06
CA SER A 122 -5.64 -8.16 2.39
C SER A 122 -4.96 -6.79 2.42
N ARG A 123 -4.16 -6.49 1.39
CA ARG A 123 -3.39 -5.24 1.24
C ARG A 123 -4.28 -4.07 0.82
N ALA A 124 -3.92 -2.87 1.28
CA ALA A 124 -4.65 -1.65 0.95
C ALA A 124 -4.63 -1.34 -0.57
N GLU A 125 -3.60 -1.79 -1.30
CA GLU A 125 -3.45 -1.50 -2.73
C GLU A 125 -4.19 -2.46 -3.67
N ALA A 126 -4.79 -3.55 -3.16
CA ALA A 126 -5.36 -4.60 -4.02
C ALA A 126 -6.46 -4.09 -4.98
N SER A 127 -7.20 -3.03 -4.61
CA SER A 127 -8.20 -2.41 -5.48
C SER A 127 -7.65 -1.30 -6.40
N CYS A 128 -6.38 -0.91 -6.27
CA CYS A 128 -5.78 0.18 -7.04
C CYS A 128 -5.66 -0.13 -8.54
N SER A 129 -5.76 -1.40 -8.91
CA SER A 129 -5.81 -1.87 -10.31
C SER A 129 -7.12 -1.49 -11.02
N LEU A 130 -8.15 -1.01 -10.30
CA LEU A 130 -9.39 -0.56 -10.92
C LEU A 130 -9.23 0.76 -11.69
N PRO A 131 -9.97 0.95 -12.80
CA PRO A 131 -10.04 2.20 -13.56
C PRO A 131 -10.58 3.38 -12.73
N ILE A 132 -11.68 3.16 -12.01
CA ILE A 132 -12.31 4.16 -11.14
C ILE A 132 -12.28 3.63 -9.71
N ILE A 133 -11.46 4.25 -8.85
CA ILE A 133 -11.33 3.90 -7.43
C ILE A 133 -10.66 5.04 -6.67
N PRO A 134 -11.00 5.30 -5.41
CA PRO A 134 -10.28 6.25 -4.57
C PRO A 134 -8.92 5.70 -4.18
N LEU A 135 -7.93 6.58 -4.11
CA LEU A 135 -6.58 6.31 -3.65
C LEU A 135 -6.36 7.14 -2.39
N VAL A 136 -5.92 6.49 -1.32
CA VAL A 136 -5.45 7.16 -0.11
C VAL A 136 -4.03 7.64 -0.39
N ILE A 137 -3.78 8.95 -0.30
CA ILE A 137 -2.51 9.58 -0.66
C ILE A 137 -2.07 10.56 0.43
N GLY A 138 -0.82 10.38 0.87
CA GLY A 138 -0.16 11.26 1.83
C GLY A 138 -0.72 11.12 3.25
N SER A 139 0.14 11.30 4.24
CA SER A 139 -0.28 11.53 5.63
C SER A 139 -0.28 13.04 5.85
N LEU A 140 -1.46 13.62 6.06
CA LEU A 140 -1.64 15.04 6.34
C LEU A 140 -1.46 15.34 7.83
N GLY A 141 -1.61 14.34 8.68
CA GLY A 141 -1.36 14.45 10.12
C GLY A 141 -1.74 13.19 10.88
N GLU A 142 -1.05 12.98 11.98
CA GLU A 142 -1.39 12.00 13.01
C GLU A 142 -1.44 12.74 14.35
N SER A 143 -2.47 12.49 15.14
CA SER A 143 -2.56 13.02 16.51
C SER A 143 -3.05 11.96 17.46
N ARG A 144 -2.49 11.96 18.67
CA ARG A 144 -2.85 11.05 19.75
C ARG A 144 -3.34 11.88 20.94
N ASP A 145 -4.59 11.69 21.31
CA ASP A 145 -5.12 12.19 22.58
C ASP A 145 -4.91 11.11 23.64
N THR A 146 -3.90 11.30 24.49
CA THR A 146 -3.55 10.34 25.54
C THR A 146 -4.56 10.31 26.70
N GLN A 147 -5.37 11.36 26.86
CA GLN A 147 -6.40 11.42 27.90
C GLN A 147 -7.64 10.62 27.49
N LYS A 148 -8.03 10.73 26.21
CA LYS A 148 -9.17 9.98 25.66
C LYS A 148 -8.80 8.62 25.08
N GLY A 149 -7.50 8.36 24.88
CA GLY A 149 -7.02 7.16 24.19
C GLY A 149 -7.35 7.16 22.69
N GLU A 150 -7.59 8.33 22.09
CA GLU A 150 -7.98 8.47 20.69
C GLU A 150 -6.76 8.65 19.79
N LEU A 151 -6.77 7.96 18.65
CA LEU A 151 -5.75 8.09 17.61
C LEU A 151 -6.42 8.55 16.32
N ASN A 152 -6.04 9.73 15.85
CA ASN A 152 -6.60 10.36 14.66
C ASN A 152 -5.57 10.39 13.55
N PHE A 153 -5.94 9.85 12.39
CA PHE A 153 -5.14 9.91 11.18
C PHE A 153 -5.88 10.70 10.10
N THR A 154 -5.19 11.65 9.48
CA THR A 154 -5.73 12.45 8.38
C THR A 154 -4.97 12.15 7.09
N PHE A 155 -5.70 11.75 6.06
CA PHE A 155 -5.12 11.41 4.75
C PHE A 155 -5.78 12.23 3.64
N GLY A 156 -5.04 12.45 2.55
CA GLY A 156 -5.63 12.93 1.30
C GLY A 156 -6.33 11.78 0.57
N LEU A 157 -7.44 12.08 -0.10
CA LEU A 157 -8.10 11.15 -1.01
C LEU A 157 -8.00 11.70 -2.44
N LYS A 158 -7.53 10.85 -3.36
CA LYS A 158 -7.50 11.15 -4.79
C LYS A 158 -8.37 10.14 -5.53
N LEU A 159 -9.37 10.63 -6.26
CA LEU A 159 -10.17 9.77 -7.11
C LEU A 159 -9.44 9.47 -8.44
N LYS A 160 -9.22 8.20 -8.73
CA LYS A 160 -8.73 7.74 -10.03
C LYS A 160 -9.90 7.68 -11.02
N LEU A 161 -9.69 8.16 -12.25
CA LEU A 161 -10.71 8.30 -13.28
C LEU A 161 -10.24 7.75 -14.63
N ASP A 162 -9.74 6.51 -14.64
CA ASP A 162 -9.26 5.78 -15.83
C ASP A 162 -8.30 6.62 -16.71
N GLY A 163 -7.33 7.25 -16.05
CA GLY A 163 -6.30 8.06 -16.72
C GLY A 163 -5.29 7.22 -17.48
N LYS A 164 -4.52 7.86 -18.35
CA LYS A 164 -3.46 7.20 -19.12
C LYS A 164 -2.26 6.83 -18.25
N ILE A 165 -1.70 5.64 -18.44
CA ILE A 165 -0.49 5.18 -17.77
C ILE A 165 0.74 5.61 -18.58
N GLN A 166 1.52 6.54 -18.05
CA GLN A 166 2.68 7.14 -18.74
C GLN A 166 3.74 6.10 -19.12
N THR A 167 3.97 5.10 -18.26
CA THR A 167 4.95 4.03 -18.47
C THR A 167 4.48 2.92 -19.42
N ALA A 168 3.26 3.02 -19.97
CA ALA A 168 2.65 1.97 -20.78
C ALA A 168 2.06 2.53 -22.09
N ALA A 169 2.84 3.31 -22.82
CA ALA A 169 2.45 3.91 -24.10
C ALA A 169 1.11 4.68 -24.02
N ALA A 170 0.81 5.29 -22.87
CA ALA A 170 -0.39 6.08 -22.63
C ALA A 170 -1.72 5.31 -22.77
N LYS A 171 -1.74 3.99 -22.55
CA LYS A 171 -2.95 3.17 -22.43
C LYS A 171 -3.81 3.60 -21.24
N SER A 172 -5.13 3.41 -21.33
CA SER A 172 -6.03 3.56 -20.18
C SER A 172 -5.68 2.53 -19.10
N VAL A 173 -6.18 2.72 -17.87
CA VAL A 173 -5.95 1.75 -16.80
C VAL A 173 -6.65 0.44 -17.12
N LEU A 174 -7.86 0.50 -17.69
CA LEU A 174 -8.57 -0.69 -18.16
C LEU A 174 -7.72 -1.47 -19.16
N ASP A 175 -7.31 -0.83 -20.26
CA ASP A 175 -6.58 -1.49 -21.34
C ASP A 175 -5.25 -2.07 -20.85
N TYR A 176 -4.53 -1.31 -20.03
CA TYR A 176 -3.27 -1.75 -19.45
C TYR A 176 -3.40 -3.03 -18.62
N ASN A 177 -4.43 -3.12 -17.78
CA ASN A 177 -4.63 -4.30 -16.95
C ASN A 177 -5.21 -5.48 -17.75
N LEU A 178 -6.00 -5.22 -18.80
CA LEU A 178 -6.41 -6.27 -19.74
C LEU A 178 -5.22 -6.85 -20.51
N ASP A 179 -4.22 -6.03 -20.87
CA ASP A 179 -2.98 -6.51 -21.48
C ASP A 179 -2.14 -7.35 -20.51
N LEU A 180 -2.09 -6.96 -19.22
CA LEU A 180 -1.42 -7.76 -18.18
C LEU A 180 -2.16 -9.07 -17.87
N LEU A 181 -3.48 -9.10 -18.07
CA LEU A 181 -4.27 -10.31 -17.93
C LEU A 181 -4.12 -11.24 -19.15
N ASN A 182 -3.80 -10.68 -20.33
CA ASN A 182 -3.70 -11.43 -21.58
C ASN A 182 -2.44 -12.32 -21.60
N PRO A 183 -2.56 -13.66 -21.61
CA PRO A 183 -1.41 -14.56 -21.63
C PRO A 183 -0.56 -14.44 -22.91
N ASP A 184 -1.18 -13.97 -24.00
CA ASP A 184 -0.51 -13.76 -25.29
C ASP A 184 0.03 -12.32 -25.42
N GLY A 185 -0.19 -11.48 -24.40
CA GLY A 185 0.27 -10.10 -24.39
C GLY A 185 1.79 -10.02 -24.26
N ILE A 186 2.44 -9.20 -25.08
CA ILE A 186 3.90 -8.99 -25.06
C ILE A 186 4.40 -8.72 -23.62
N LYS A 187 3.76 -7.78 -22.93
CA LYS A 187 4.12 -7.41 -21.56
C LYS A 187 3.95 -8.54 -20.55
N HIS A 188 2.90 -9.34 -20.71
CA HIS A 188 2.65 -10.50 -19.85
C HIS A 188 3.77 -11.53 -20.00
N GLN A 189 4.15 -11.85 -21.25
CA GLN A 189 5.22 -12.79 -21.53
C GLN A 189 6.59 -12.26 -21.09
N GLU A 190 6.89 -10.99 -21.33
CA GLU A 190 8.12 -10.34 -20.86
C GLU A 190 8.28 -10.39 -19.34
N GLU A 191 7.23 -10.09 -18.57
CA GLU A 191 7.29 -10.11 -17.11
C GLU A 191 7.38 -11.52 -16.53
N LEU A 192 6.81 -12.54 -17.20
CA LEU A 192 6.91 -13.94 -16.78
C LEU A 192 8.26 -14.59 -17.12
N ASN A 193 8.94 -14.13 -18.18
CA ASN A 193 10.25 -14.65 -18.59
C ASN A 193 11.42 -14.11 -17.76
N ILE A 194 11.17 -13.13 -16.88
CA ILE A 194 12.17 -12.58 -15.96
C ILE A 194 11.95 -13.21 -14.58
N ASP A 195 12.86 -14.08 -14.14
CA ASP A 195 12.73 -14.84 -12.89
C ASP A 195 12.43 -13.93 -11.67
N ALA A 196 13.12 -12.79 -11.56
CA ALA A 196 12.90 -11.82 -10.49
C ALA A 196 11.49 -11.19 -10.47
N LYS A 197 10.76 -11.23 -11.59
CA LYS A 197 9.41 -10.65 -11.75
C LYS A 197 8.31 -11.70 -11.85
N LYS A 198 8.64 -12.94 -12.18
CA LYS A 198 7.71 -14.05 -12.43
C LYS A 198 6.63 -14.18 -11.35
N VAL A 199 7.04 -14.28 -10.09
CA VAL A 199 6.11 -14.43 -8.94
C VAL A 199 5.17 -13.23 -8.82
N ASN A 200 5.71 -12.02 -8.97
CA ASN A 200 4.93 -10.79 -8.88
C ASN A 200 3.95 -10.63 -10.04
N CYS A 201 4.36 -11.00 -11.25
CA CYS A 201 3.52 -10.99 -12.43
C CYS A 201 2.37 -11.99 -12.26
N ALA A 202 2.67 -13.25 -11.89
CA ALA A 202 1.66 -14.27 -11.66
C ALA A 202 0.65 -13.86 -10.56
N ARG A 203 1.14 -13.32 -9.44
CA ARG A 203 0.30 -12.75 -8.37
C ARG A 203 -0.63 -11.65 -8.90
N ARG A 204 -0.10 -10.72 -9.71
CA ARG A 204 -0.88 -9.61 -10.29
C ARG A 204 -1.89 -10.10 -11.31
N THR A 205 -1.60 -11.13 -12.10
CA THR A 205 -2.56 -11.73 -13.02
C THR A 205 -3.75 -12.31 -12.25
N ILE A 206 -3.51 -13.06 -11.17
CA ILE A 206 -4.59 -13.56 -10.30
C ILE A 206 -5.38 -12.41 -9.66
N GLU A 207 -4.69 -11.41 -9.12
CA GLU A 207 -5.29 -10.21 -8.54
C GLU A 207 -6.24 -9.51 -9.53
N ILE A 208 -5.77 -9.26 -10.75
CA ILE A 208 -6.57 -8.63 -11.82
C ILE A 208 -7.72 -9.54 -12.24
N ALA A 209 -7.49 -10.84 -12.45
CA ALA A 209 -8.52 -11.79 -12.88
C ALA A 209 -9.70 -11.82 -11.90
N VAL A 210 -9.41 -11.99 -10.59
CA VAL A 210 -10.42 -12.04 -9.54
C VAL A 210 -11.12 -10.68 -9.44
N LEU A 211 -10.37 -9.58 -9.33
CA LEU A 211 -10.94 -8.25 -9.15
C LEU A 211 -11.80 -7.82 -10.33
N TYR A 212 -11.33 -8.02 -11.56
CA TYR A 212 -12.04 -7.60 -12.76
C TYR A 212 -13.24 -8.50 -13.03
N PHE A 213 -13.17 -9.79 -12.70
CA PHE A 213 -14.36 -10.65 -12.73
C PHE A 213 -15.41 -10.13 -11.74
N PHE A 214 -15.05 -9.91 -10.48
CA PHE A 214 -16.01 -9.44 -9.47
C PHE A 214 -16.64 -8.10 -9.85
N VAL A 215 -15.86 -7.15 -10.37
CA VAL A 215 -16.32 -5.79 -10.64
C VAL A 215 -17.03 -5.63 -11.99
N PHE A 216 -16.61 -6.37 -13.03
CA PHE A 216 -17.06 -6.15 -14.40
C PHE A 216 -17.82 -7.30 -15.04
N ALA A 217 -17.90 -8.48 -14.42
CA ALA A 217 -18.78 -9.52 -14.93
C ALA A 217 -20.25 -9.07 -14.82
N GLY A 218 -21.01 -9.28 -15.90
CA GLY A 218 -22.39 -8.84 -15.97
C GLY A 218 -23.10 -9.39 -17.20
N ASN A 219 -24.29 -8.87 -17.45
CA ASN A 219 -25.08 -9.22 -18.62
C ASN A 219 -24.60 -8.44 -19.84
N LYS A 220 -24.72 -9.05 -21.03
CA LYS A 220 -24.37 -8.38 -22.28
C LYS A 220 -25.45 -7.35 -22.60
N PRO A 221 -25.10 -6.10 -22.95
CA PRO A 221 -26.08 -5.09 -23.35
C PRO A 221 -26.96 -5.50 -24.54
N THR A 222 -26.49 -6.45 -25.36
CA THR A 222 -27.19 -6.99 -26.52
C THR A 222 -28.14 -8.14 -26.19
N SER A 223 -28.19 -8.61 -24.94
CA SER A 223 -29.10 -9.68 -24.53
C SER A 223 -30.56 -9.21 -24.51
N PRO A 224 -31.52 -10.02 -24.98
CA PRO A 224 -32.95 -9.70 -24.87
C PRO A 224 -33.35 -9.41 -23.43
N GLY A 225 -34.07 -8.32 -23.18
CA GLY A 225 -34.49 -7.91 -21.84
C GLY A 225 -33.39 -7.27 -20.98
N PHE A 226 -32.23 -6.92 -21.56
CA PHE A 226 -31.17 -6.24 -20.82
C PHE A 226 -31.64 -4.92 -20.22
N SER A 227 -31.47 -4.80 -18.91
CA SER A 227 -31.58 -3.55 -18.15
C SER A 227 -30.25 -3.26 -17.48
N ILE A 228 -29.86 -2.00 -17.39
CA ILE A 228 -28.65 -1.59 -16.63
C ILE A 228 -28.72 -2.03 -15.16
N TYR A 229 -29.93 -2.17 -14.61
CA TYR A 229 -30.18 -2.65 -13.25
C TYR A 229 -29.99 -4.17 -13.12
N SER A 230 -30.10 -4.93 -14.21
CA SER A 230 -29.90 -6.40 -14.18
C SER A 230 -28.48 -6.80 -13.79
N ASP A 231 -27.51 -5.89 -13.95
CA ASP A 231 -26.13 -6.09 -13.51
C ASP A 231 -26.01 -6.07 -11.97
N LEU A 232 -26.98 -5.51 -11.22
CA LEU A 232 -27.01 -5.64 -9.75
C LEU A 232 -27.46 -7.04 -9.32
N GLU A 233 -28.33 -7.69 -10.09
CA GLU A 233 -28.88 -9.01 -9.78
C GLU A 233 -27.96 -10.15 -10.23
N TYR A 234 -26.89 -9.85 -10.98
CA TYR A 234 -26.00 -10.87 -11.49
C TYR A 234 -25.24 -11.54 -10.32
N GLN A 235 -25.43 -12.86 -10.15
CA GLN A 235 -24.85 -13.65 -9.06
C GLN A 235 -23.36 -13.89 -9.25
N VAL A 236 -22.53 -12.90 -8.88
CA VAL A 236 -21.09 -12.94 -9.17
C VAL A 236 -20.35 -13.98 -8.31
N ILE A 237 -20.74 -14.14 -7.04
CA ILE A 237 -20.12 -15.11 -6.13
C ILE A 237 -20.35 -16.54 -6.65
N ASP A 238 -21.60 -16.91 -6.92
CA ASP A 238 -21.92 -18.27 -7.39
C ASP A 238 -21.22 -18.59 -8.72
N ARG A 239 -21.17 -17.63 -9.63
CA ARG A 239 -20.47 -17.80 -10.92
C ARG A 239 -18.96 -17.86 -10.76
N PHE A 240 -18.40 -17.09 -9.82
CA PHE A 240 -16.98 -17.18 -9.48
C PHE A 240 -16.65 -18.59 -8.98
N GLU A 241 -17.42 -19.09 -8.02
CA GLU A 241 -17.27 -20.42 -7.43
C GLU A 241 -17.41 -21.56 -8.42
N GLN A 242 -18.36 -21.47 -9.34
CA GLN A 242 -18.64 -22.56 -10.28
C GLN A 242 -17.74 -22.53 -11.51
N LYS A 243 -17.31 -21.35 -11.96
CA LYS A 243 -16.68 -21.20 -13.30
C LYS A 243 -15.25 -20.70 -13.27
N ILE A 244 -14.85 -19.98 -12.23
CA ILE A 244 -13.55 -19.29 -12.16
C ILE A 244 -12.64 -20.00 -11.16
N LEU A 245 -13.09 -20.15 -9.91
CA LEU A 245 -12.29 -20.74 -8.84
C LEU A 245 -11.78 -22.16 -9.14
N PRO A 246 -12.58 -23.09 -9.71
CA PRO A 246 -12.12 -24.46 -9.96
C PRO A 246 -10.95 -24.50 -10.96
N LYS A 247 -10.99 -23.63 -11.98
CA LYS A 247 -9.94 -23.50 -13.00
C LYS A 247 -8.68 -22.84 -12.45
N LEU A 248 -8.82 -21.91 -11.51
CA LEU A 248 -7.67 -21.33 -10.82
C LEU A 248 -7.01 -22.30 -9.83
N LYS A 249 -7.77 -23.30 -9.36
CA LYS A 249 -7.30 -24.39 -8.49
C LYS A 249 -6.72 -25.58 -9.25
N SER A 250 -7.06 -25.75 -10.53
CA SER A 250 -6.56 -26.87 -11.32
C SER A 250 -5.07 -26.72 -11.61
N ASP A 251 -4.38 -27.83 -11.89
CA ASP A 251 -2.97 -27.81 -12.29
C ASP A 251 -2.81 -27.56 -13.81
N ASP A 252 -3.90 -27.31 -14.53
CA ASP A 252 -3.90 -27.08 -15.98
C ASP A 252 -3.65 -25.58 -16.30
N GLU A 253 -2.41 -25.26 -16.63
CA GLU A 253 -2.02 -23.91 -17.05
C GLU A 253 -2.64 -23.49 -18.39
N ALA A 254 -2.96 -24.42 -19.29
CA ALA A 254 -3.63 -24.10 -20.54
C ALA A 254 -5.09 -23.70 -20.27
N GLU A 255 -5.76 -24.39 -19.36
CA GLU A 255 -7.11 -24.03 -18.92
C GLU A 255 -7.15 -22.64 -18.26
N LYS A 256 -6.17 -22.30 -17.42
CA LYS A 256 -6.04 -20.96 -16.81
C LYS A 256 -5.81 -19.87 -17.85
N ARG A 257 -4.95 -20.12 -18.83
CA ARG A 257 -4.74 -19.17 -19.95
C ARG A 257 -6.03 -18.94 -20.73
N GLN A 258 -6.81 -19.99 -20.98
CA GLN A 258 -8.11 -19.86 -21.65
C GLN A 258 -9.14 -19.14 -20.79
N LEU A 259 -9.13 -19.37 -19.47
CA LEU A 259 -9.93 -18.63 -18.51
C LEU A 259 -9.65 -17.13 -18.59
N PHE A 260 -8.38 -16.71 -18.56
CA PHE A 260 -8.02 -15.29 -18.64
C PHE A 260 -8.46 -14.64 -19.95
N LYS A 261 -8.30 -15.34 -21.08
CA LYS A 261 -8.84 -14.89 -22.37
C LYS A 261 -10.36 -14.73 -22.32
N GLY A 262 -11.07 -15.69 -21.73
CA GLY A 262 -12.52 -15.63 -21.55
C GLY A 262 -12.98 -14.47 -20.66
N ILE A 263 -12.24 -14.15 -19.60
CA ILE A 263 -12.52 -12.96 -18.76
C ILE A 263 -12.37 -11.68 -19.59
N ILE A 264 -11.28 -11.54 -20.35
CA ILE A 264 -11.05 -10.38 -21.22
C ILE A 264 -12.18 -10.23 -22.24
N GLU A 265 -12.58 -11.33 -22.89
CA GLU A 265 -13.67 -11.33 -23.85
C GLU A 265 -15.00 -10.93 -23.21
N GLY A 266 -15.32 -11.49 -22.03
CA GLY A 266 -16.52 -11.15 -21.28
C GLY A 266 -16.59 -9.65 -20.94
N ILE A 267 -15.47 -9.07 -20.49
CA ILE A 267 -15.37 -7.63 -20.19
C ILE A 267 -15.62 -6.77 -21.44
N LYS A 268 -15.09 -7.18 -22.59
CA LYS A 268 -15.34 -6.49 -23.87
C LYS A 268 -16.81 -6.61 -24.29
N GLN A 269 -17.39 -7.80 -24.20
CA GLN A 269 -18.79 -8.05 -24.54
C GLN A 269 -19.78 -7.30 -23.63
N CYS A 270 -19.39 -7.01 -22.39
CA CYS A 270 -20.16 -6.19 -21.46
C CYS A 270 -20.06 -4.67 -21.74
N GLN A 271 -19.31 -4.26 -22.76
CA GLN A 271 -19.05 -2.85 -23.09
C GLN A 271 -18.51 -2.04 -21.88
N THR A 272 -17.65 -2.67 -21.07
CA THR A 272 -17.15 -2.09 -19.81
C THR A 272 -16.45 -0.74 -20.00
N GLY A 273 -15.74 -0.55 -21.11
CA GLY A 273 -15.11 0.74 -21.45
C GLY A 273 -16.13 1.88 -21.57
N ASP A 274 -17.30 1.62 -22.15
CA ASP A 274 -18.36 2.63 -22.28
C ASP A 274 -19.00 2.95 -20.93
N LYS A 275 -19.23 1.92 -20.09
CA LYS A 275 -19.74 2.09 -18.71
C LYS A 275 -18.79 2.95 -17.87
N ILE A 276 -17.49 2.66 -17.91
CA ILE A 276 -16.44 3.45 -17.24
C ILE A 276 -16.42 4.89 -17.75
N ASN A 277 -16.51 5.09 -19.06
CA ASN A 277 -16.51 6.43 -19.65
C ASN A 277 -17.72 7.27 -19.22
N LYS A 278 -18.92 6.67 -19.16
CA LYS A 278 -20.13 7.32 -18.67
C LYS A 278 -19.99 7.71 -17.19
N LEU A 279 -19.55 6.78 -16.34
CA LEU A 279 -19.32 7.05 -14.92
C LEU A 279 -18.26 8.13 -14.72
N ARG A 280 -17.15 8.08 -15.47
CA ARG A 280 -16.10 9.10 -15.42
C ARG A 280 -16.63 10.49 -15.75
N ARG A 281 -17.46 10.62 -16.78
CA ARG A 281 -18.07 11.91 -17.17
C ARG A 281 -18.97 12.44 -16.07
N LEU A 282 -19.83 11.58 -15.50
CA LEU A 282 -20.70 11.92 -14.37
C LEU A 282 -19.88 12.43 -13.17
N LEU A 283 -18.91 11.65 -12.71
CA LEU A 283 -18.07 12.00 -11.56
C LEU A 283 -17.30 13.30 -11.80
N THR A 284 -16.75 13.49 -13.00
CA THR A 284 -16.03 14.73 -13.35
C THR A 284 -16.95 15.94 -13.34
N ALA A 285 -18.18 15.80 -13.83
CA ALA A 285 -19.15 16.89 -13.84
C ALA A 285 -19.56 17.27 -12.41
N LYS A 286 -19.82 16.27 -11.56
CA LYS A 286 -20.27 16.47 -10.17
C LYS A 286 -19.16 16.99 -9.25
N LEU A 287 -17.91 16.57 -9.45
CA LEU A 287 -16.76 17.05 -8.66
C LEU A 287 -16.28 18.46 -9.04
N LYS A 288 -16.72 19.01 -10.17
CA LYS A 288 -16.36 20.38 -10.60
C LYS A 288 -17.32 21.44 -10.06
N THR A 289 -18.31 21.08 -9.24
CA THR A 289 -19.26 22.04 -8.69
C THR A 289 -18.61 22.98 -7.68
N SER A 290 -19.05 24.23 -7.63
CA SER A 290 -18.48 25.26 -6.74
C SER A 290 -18.88 25.13 -5.28
N ARG A 291 -19.99 24.43 -4.99
CA ARG A 291 -20.47 24.18 -3.64
C ARG A 291 -19.82 22.90 -3.10
N PRO A 292 -19.13 22.98 -1.95
CA PRO A 292 -18.60 21.78 -1.31
C PRO A 292 -19.74 20.88 -0.86
N TRP A 293 -19.53 19.59 -0.96
CA TRP A 293 -20.42 18.58 -0.40
C TRP A 293 -20.38 18.59 1.13
N SER A 294 -21.47 18.08 1.70
CA SER A 294 -21.67 18.08 3.14
C SER A 294 -20.73 17.08 3.82
N TYR A 295 -20.22 17.46 4.98
CA TYR A 295 -19.39 16.58 5.80
C TYR A 295 -20.18 15.33 6.25
N ARG A 296 -19.52 14.17 6.23
CA ARG A 296 -20.11 12.90 6.69
C ARG A 296 -19.22 12.16 7.68
N VAL A 297 -19.87 11.50 8.65
CA VAL A 297 -19.26 10.59 9.62
C VAL A 297 -19.86 9.21 9.43
N TYR A 298 -19.00 8.21 9.26
CA TYR A 298 -19.37 6.81 9.16
C TYR A 298 -18.78 6.07 10.37
N PRO A 299 -19.61 5.70 11.36
CA PRO A 299 -19.17 4.86 12.47
C PRO A 299 -18.74 3.48 11.97
N ILE A 300 -17.55 3.04 12.37
CA ILE A 300 -16.97 1.76 12.00
C ILE A 300 -16.56 0.95 13.23
N LYS A 301 -16.48 -0.36 13.04
CA LYS A 301 -15.86 -1.29 14.00
C LYS A 301 -14.66 -1.96 13.36
N ILE A 302 -13.53 -1.92 14.05
CA ILE A 302 -12.31 -2.64 13.70
C ILE A 302 -12.30 -3.93 14.52
N ASN A 303 -12.51 -5.04 13.84
CA ASN A 303 -12.78 -6.34 14.40
C ASN A 303 -11.56 -7.24 14.28
N LEU A 304 -11.21 -7.92 15.37
CA LEU A 304 -10.32 -9.09 15.33
C LEU A 304 -11.21 -10.33 15.24
N LYS A 305 -11.06 -11.13 14.18
CA LYS A 305 -11.87 -12.33 13.94
C LYS A 305 -11.47 -13.48 14.86
N LYS A 306 -12.43 -14.30 15.28
CA LYS A 306 -12.22 -15.53 16.07
C LYS A 306 -11.25 -16.52 15.40
N GLY A 307 -11.21 -16.55 14.07
CA GLY A 307 -10.29 -17.42 13.31
C GLY A 307 -8.79 -17.12 13.53
N VAL A 308 -8.46 -16.06 14.28
CA VAL A 308 -7.11 -15.80 14.78
C VAL A 308 -6.68 -16.81 15.85
N LEU A 309 -7.65 -17.43 16.51
CA LEU A 309 -7.46 -18.45 17.52
C LEU A 309 -7.34 -19.84 16.90
N GLU A 310 -6.64 -20.71 17.60
CA GLU A 310 -6.60 -22.11 17.29
C GLU A 310 -7.79 -22.86 17.88
N THR A 311 -8.21 -23.91 17.17
CA THR A 311 -9.41 -24.69 17.47
C THR A 311 -9.10 -26.08 17.99
N ASP A 312 -7.86 -26.53 17.88
CA ASP A 312 -7.42 -27.86 18.33
C ASP A 312 -6.69 -27.73 19.67
N ALA A 313 -7.25 -28.36 20.71
CA ALA A 313 -6.70 -28.33 22.06
C ALA A 313 -5.27 -28.89 22.14
N LYS A 314 -4.94 -29.93 21.35
CA LYS A 314 -3.59 -30.51 21.34
C LYS A 314 -2.56 -29.54 20.79
N ILE A 315 -2.92 -28.82 19.72
CA ILE A 315 -2.04 -27.82 19.14
C ILE A 315 -1.83 -26.64 20.09
N ILE A 316 -2.87 -26.26 20.84
CA ILE A 316 -2.79 -25.19 21.84
C ILE A 316 -1.83 -25.59 22.96
N ASP A 317 -1.97 -26.81 23.46
CA ASP A 317 -1.12 -27.38 24.52
C ASP A 317 0.34 -27.52 24.05
N GLU A 318 0.58 -28.17 22.91
CA GLU A 318 1.91 -28.37 22.33
C GLU A 318 2.66 -27.07 22.07
N ARG A 319 1.95 -26.01 21.65
CA ARG A 319 2.56 -24.70 21.34
C ARG A 319 2.49 -23.71 22.50
N ASN A 320 1.82 -24.07 23.59
CA ASN A 320 1.49 -23.21 24.70
C ASN A 320 0.90 -21.85 24.25
N THR A 321 -0.01 -21.86 23.26
CA THR A 321 -0.63 -20.63 22.73
C THR A 321 -1.99 -20.88 22.10
N PHE A 322 -2.91 -19.93 22.32
CA PHE A 322 -4.22 -19.92 21.65
C PHE A 322 -4.18 -19.37 20.22
N PHE A 323 -3.05 -18.84 19.78
CA PHE A 323 -2.99 -18.09 18.53
C PHE A 323 -2.36 -18.91 17.40
N ARG A 324 -2.85 -18.66 16.19
CA ARG A 324 -2.23 -19.25 15.00
C ARG A 324 -0.82 -18.74 14.78
N SER A 325 0.06 -19.61 14.28
CA SER A 325 1.49 -19.33 14.10
C SER A 325 1.78 -18.14 13.17
N ASP A 326 0.85 -17.82 12.26
CA ASP A 326 1.00 -16.70 11.34
C ASP A 326 0.93 -15.31 12.01
N ILE A 327 0.49 -15.19 13.26
CA ILE A 327 0.57 -13.94 14.03
C ILE A 327 2.02 -13.55 14.33
N LYS A 328 2.82 -14.50 14.84
CA LYS A 328 4.23 -14.26 15.23
C LYS A 328 5.16 -14.26 14.03
N ASP A 329 5.01 -15.26 13.14
CA ASP A 329 6.00 -15.51 12.09
C ASP A 329 5.80 -14.65 10.84
N LYS A 330 4.55 -14.23 10.55
CA LYS A 330 4.19 -13.62 9.27
C LYS A 330 3.07 -12.57 9.42
N GLN A 331 3.35 -11.45 10.09
CA GLN A 331 2.38 -10.38 10.39
C GLN A 331 1.48 -9.95 9.20
N LYS A 332 2.01 -9.90 7.97
CA LYS A 332 1.22 -9.57 6.77
C LYS A 332 0.18 -10.63 6.39
N LYS A 333 0.38 -11.89 6.76
CA LYS A 333 -0.62 -12.96 6.57
C LYS A 333 -1.73 -12.85 7.61
N ALA A 334 -1.40 -12.41 8.83
CA ALA A 334 -2.35 -12.19 9.90
C ALA A 334 -3.35 -11.04 9.63
N LEU A 335 -3.08 -10.16 8.65
CA LEU A 335 -4.03 -9.16 8.16
C LEU A 335 -5.41 -9.72 7.80
N LYS A 336 -5.51 -10.99 7.42
CA LYS A 336 -6.80 -11.66 7.10
C LYS A 336 -7.75 -11.77 8.31
N TYR A 337 -7.20 -11.69 9.52
CA TYR A 337 -7.96 -11.74 10.77
C TYR A 337 -8.50 -10.38 11.21
N ILE A 338 -8.06 -9.27 10.58
CA ILE A 338 -8.63 -7.95 10.83
C ILE A 338 -9.71 -7.66 9.79
N ALA A 339 -10.91 -7.33 10.27
CA ALA A 339 -12.00 -6.81 9.45
C ALA A 339 -12.38 -5.40 9.92
N VAL A 340 -12.88 -4.58 9.00
CA VAL A 340 -13.49 -3.29 9.33
C VAL A 340 -14.88 -3.29 8.74
N SER A 341 -15.89 -3.24 9.61
CA SER A 341 -17.30 -3.27 9.22
C SER A 341 -18.01 -1.98 9.64
N ASP A 342 -19.22 -1.80 9.12
CA ASP A 342 -20.17 -0.87 9.72
C ASP A 342 -20.43 -1.24 11.18
N ALA A 343 -20.93 -0.29 11.98
CA ALA A 343 -21.25 -0.48 13.38
C ALA A 343 -22.48 -1.39 13.59
N SER A 344 -22.37 -2.66 13.21
CA SER A 344 -23.35 -3.73 13.42
C SER A 344 -22.85 -4.76 14.43
N ILE A 345 -23.69 -5.73 14.78
CA ILE A 345 -23.31 -6.86 15.65
C ILE A 345 -22.63 -7.91 14.77
N ASP A 346 -21.38 -8.27 15.10
CA ASP A 346 -20.61 -9.31 14.42
C ASP A 346 -20.26 -10.45 15.39
N ASN A 347 -20.88 -11.62 15.17
CA ASN A 347 -20.68 -12.81 15.99
C ASN A 347 -19.39 -13.57 15.67
N THR A 348 -18.70 -13.19 14.60
CA THR A 348 -17.44 -13.82 14.14
C THR A 348 -16.20 -13.15 14.75
N SER A 349 -16.40 -12.05 15.47
CA SER A 349 -15.33 -11.29 16.13
C SER A 349 -15.05 -11.79 17.55
N ILE A 350 -13.78 -11.77 17.94
CA ILE A 350 -13.35 -12.01 19.32
C ILE A 350 -13.28 -10.70 20.11
N CYS A 351 -12.79 -9.63 19.50
CA CYS A 351 -12.82 -8.30 20.10
C CYS A 351 -12.95 -7.23 19.00
N HIS A 352 -13.33 -6.01 19.39
CA HIS A 352 -13.49 -4.90 18.47
C HIS A 352 -13.06 -3.57 19.07
N PHE A 353 -12.65 -2.64 18.20
CA PHE A 353 -12.42 -1.24 18.51
C PHE A 353 -13.43 -0.39 17.73
N SER A 354 -14.03 0.59 18.38
CA SER A 354 -14.89 1.56 17.71
C SER A 354 -14.05 2.66 17.09
N GLY A 355 -14.48 3.17 15.94
CA GLY A 355 -13.84 4.32 15.30
C GLY A 355 -14.81 5.04 14.36
N ASP A 356 -14.39 6.19 13.88
CA ASP A 356 -15.16 7.00 12.93
C ASP A 356 -14.35 7.25 11.66
N LEU A 357 -14.96 7.03 10.50
CA LEU A 357 -14.46 7.54 9.23
C LEU A 357 -15.13 8.87 8.90
N LYS A 358 -14.32 9.92 8.83
CA LYS A 358 -14.77 11.29 8.61
C LYS A 358 -14.36 11.73 7.21
N ILE A 359 -15.33 12.05 6.36
CA ILE A 359 -15.09 12.51 4.99
C ILE A 359 -15.50 13.97 4.88
N LYS A 360 -14.53 14.82 4.50
CA LYS A 360 -14.70 16.27 4.34
C LYS A 360 -14.10 16.71 3.00
N GLU A 361 -14.86 17.48 2.23
CA GLU A 361 -14.34 18.19 1.06
C GLU A 361 -13.63 19.48 1.50
N ILE A 362 -12.44 19.73 0.92
CA ILE A 362 -11.68 20.96 1.12
C ILE A 362 -11.46 21.58 -0.25
N ASN A 363 -12.14 22.70 -0.50
CA ASN A 363 -11.99 23.46 -1.72
C ASN A 363 -11.01 24.62 -1.50
N TYR A 364 -9.97 24.66 -2.33
CA TYR A 364 -9.06 25.79 -2.39
C TYR A 364 -9.64 26.80 -3.39
N TYR A 365 -10.11 27.93 -2.90
CA TYR A 365 -10.59 29.01 -3.75
C TYR A 365 -9.45 29.93 -4.12
N ASN A 366 -9.41 30.35 -5.38
CA ASN A 366 -8.50 31.40 -5.80
C ASN A 366 -8.99 32.71 -5.19
N THR A 367 -8.31 33.19 -4.14
CA THR A 367 -8.60 34.49 -3.54
C THR A 367 -8.09 35.58 -4.47
N GLN A 368 -8.76 36.73 -4.55
CA GLN A 368 -8.20 37.91 -5.24
C GLN A 368 -7.00 38.51 -4.49
N ASP A 369 -6.68 37.98 -3.31
CA ASP A 369 -5.45 38.27 -2.58
C ASP A 369 -4.23 37.86 -3.40
N ASN A 370 -3.68 38.83 -4.12
CA ASN A 370 -2.33 38.76 -4.64
C ASN A 370 -1.37 38.93 -3.47
N GLN A 371 -0.89 37.82 -2.92
CA GLN A 371 0.20 37.85 -1.95
C GLN A 371 1.50 38.14 -2.70
N ALA A 372 2.00 39.37 -2.57
CA ALA A 372 3.33 39.74 -3.03
C ALA A 372 4.35 39.27 -2.00
N PHE A 373 5.12 38.24 -2.34
CA PHE A 373 6.25 37.80 -1.54
C PHE A 373 7.52 38.49 -2.07
N SER A 374 8.16 39.31 -1.25
CA SER A 374 9.56 39.66 -1.53
C SER A 374 10.44 38.52 -1.03
N MET A 375 11.11 37.85 -1.95
CA MET A 375 12.15 36.89 -1.62
C MET A 375 13.49 37.61 -1.66
N GLU A 376 14.01 37.96 -0.49
CA GLU A 376 15.40 38.34 -0.35
C GLU A 376 16.19 37.12 0.10
N TYR A 377 17.24 36.77 -0.65
CA TYR A 377 18.21 35.82 -0.16
C TYR A 377 18.95 36.48 1.00
N VAL A 378 18.75 35.99 2.21
CA VAL A 378 19.66 36.31 3.31
C VAL A 378 21.01 35.70 2.95
N THR A 379 21.91 36.48 2.36
CA THR A 379 23.29 36.06 2.01
C THR A 379 24.26 36.27 3.18
N GLY A 380 23.74 36.40 4.40
CA GLY A 380 24.55 36.45 5.61
C GLY A 380 25.50 35.25 5.70
N LYS A 381 26.64 35.44 6.40
CA LYS A 381 27.65 34.39 6.63
C LYS A 381 27.09 33.26 7.51
N PHE A 382 26.23 32.40 6.96
CA PHE A 382 25.78 31.20 7.67
C PHE A 382 26.97 30.26 7.81
N PRO A 383 27.25 29.75 9.03
CA PRO A 383 28.24 28.72 9.20
C PRO A 383 27.75 27.49 8.42
N THR A 384 28.50 27.13 7.38
CA THR A 384 28.08 26.15 6.39
C THR A 384 29.04 24.97 6.39
N ILE A 385 28.50 23.75 6.34
CA ILE A 385 29.27 22.53 6.11
C ILE A 385 28.69 21.84 4.87
N PRO A 386 29.29 22.05 3.68
CA PRO A 386 28.83 21.40 2.47
C PRO A 386 29.15 19.91 2.50
N ILE A 387 28.21 19.12 1.96
CA ILE A 387 28.38 17.69 1.76
C ILE A 387 28.35 17.43 0.26
N VAL A 388 29.33 16.67 -0.25
CA VAL A 388 29.39 16.26 -1.66
C VAL A 388 29.38 14.74 -1.72
N LEU A 389 28.37 14.19 -2.39
CA LEU A 389 28.23 12.77 -2.68
C LEU A 389 28.49 12.53 -4.17
N TYR A 390 29.40 11.60 -4.49
CA TYR A 390 29.76 11.34 -5.88
C TYR A 390 30.27 9.92 -6.11
N PRO A 391 29.99 9.33 -7.29
CA PRO A 391 30.65 8.08 -7.69
C PRO A 391 32.11 8.35 -8.06
N GLN A 392 32.99 7.39 -7.76
CA GLN A 392 34.43 7.42 -8.08
C GLN A 392 34.70 7.22 -9.58
N ALA A 393 34.01 7.97 -10.43
CA ALA A 393 34.24 8.02 -11.87
C ALA A 393 35.14 9.21 -12.23
N THR A 394 35.93 9.06 -13.30
CA THR A 394 36.89 10.07 -13.77
C THR A 394 36.26 11.46 -13.93
N ALA A 395 35.03 11.52 -14.49
CA ALA A 395 34.32 12.79 -14.67
C ALA A 395 33.93 13.46 -13.34
N CYS A 396 33.39 12.70 -12.39
CA CYS A 396 33.05 13.19 -11.05
C CYS A 396 34.29 13.65 -10.30
N ASN A 397 35.35 12.84 -10.31
CA ASN A 397 36.62 13.16 -9.65
C ASN A 397 37.21 14.47 -10.18
N LYS A 398 37.15 14.71 -11.50
CA LYS A 398 37.57 16.00 -12.09
C LYS A 398 36.74 17.16 -11.57
N ILE A 399 35.41 17.04 -11.50
CA ILE A 399 34.54 18.10 -10.99
C ILE A 399 34.82 18.39 -9.51
N VAL A 400 34.94 17.33 -8.69
CA VAL A 400 35.23 17.46 -7.27
C VAL A 400 36.59 18.13 -7.05
N ASN A 401 37.63 17.64 -7.75
CA ASN A 401 38.99 18.15 -7.63
C ASN A 401 39.19 19.54 -8.23
N ASN A 402 38.41 19.95 -9.22
CA ASN A 402 38.56 21.28 -9.82
C ASN A 402 37.78 22.35 -9.04
N ASN A 403 36.57 22.04 -8.57
CA ASN A 403 35.66 23.04 -8.00
C ASN A 403 35.71 23.11 -6.46
N PHE A 404 36.11 22.02 -5.80
CA PHE A 404 36.07 21.92 -4.34
C PHE A 404 37.45 21.75 -3.69
N LYS A 405 38.54 21.81 -4.47
CA LYS A 405 39.91 21.81 -3.95
C LYS A 405 40.10 22.95 -2.96
N GLY A 406 40.64 22.65 -1.78
CA GLY A 406 40.92 23.64 -0.74
C GLY A 406 39.69 24.13 0.04
N ARG A 407 38.48 23.63 -0.26
CA ARG A 407 37.28 23.94 0.53
C ARG A 407 37.09 22.92 1.65
N LYS A 408 36.62 23.37 2.81
CA LYS A 408 36.23 22.50 3.93
C LYS A 408 34.88 21.87 3.62
N ILE A 409 34.89 20.64 3.09
CA ILE A 409 33.68 19.88 2.72
C ILE A 409 33.75 18.46 3.26
N ILE A 410 32.59 17.86 3.50
CA ILE A 410 32.48 16.43 3.80
C ILE A 410 32.24 15.70 2.48
N GLN A 411 33.07 14.71 2.18
CA GLN A 411 33.01 13.96 0.95
C GLN A 411 32.54 12.53 1.21
N PHE A 412 31.50 12.11 0.49
CA PHE A 412 31.09 10.73 0.40
C PHE A 412 31.34 10.26 -1.02
N SER A 413 32.31 9.37 -1.18
CA SER A 413 32.61 8.75 -2.47
C SER A 413 32.25 7.28 -2.44
N TYR A 414 31.77 6.73 -3.55
CA TYR A 414 31.42 5.33 -3.67
C TYR A 414 31.87 4.74 -5.01
N GLN A 415 32.11 3.43 -5.03
CA GLN A 415 32.55 2.70 -6.23
C GLN A 415 31.32 2.23 -7.01
N PRO A 416 30.93 2.91 -8.12
CA PRO A 416 29.66 2.62 -8.79
C PRO A 416 29.60 1.19 -9.36
N ASP A 417 30.69 0.71 -9.97
CA ASP A 417 30.70 -0.61 -10.61
C ASP A 417 30.55 -1.75 -9.58
N ARG A 418 31.23 -1.62 -8.45
CA ARG A 418 31.15 -2.59 -7.34
C ARG A 418 29.76 -2.61 -6.70
N LEU A 419 29.09 -1.46 -6.60
CA LEU A 419 27.71 -1.40 -6.10
C LEU A 419 26.72 -1.93 -7.12
N LYS A 420 26.94 -1.68 -8.41
CA LYS A 420 26.12 -2.23 -9.48
C LYS A 420 26.18 -3.76 -9.44
N GLU A 421 27.36 -4.35 -9.30
CA GLU A 421 27.51 -5.81 -9.13
C GLU A 421 26.79 -6.30 -7.88
N LEU A 422 27.01 -5.65 -6.73
CA LEU A 422 26.38 -6.05 -5.48
C LEU A 422 24.85 -5.99 -5.52
N PHE A 423 24.28 -4.93 -6.10
CA PHE A 423 22.83 -4.71 -6.12
C PHE A 423 22.11 -5.55 -7.18
N ASN A 424 22.81 -5.94 -8.25
CA ASN A 424 22.28 -6.85 -9.27
C ASN A 424 22.63 -8.34 -9.02
N SER A 425 23.38 -8.65 -7.94
CA SER A 425 23.69 -10.03 -7.58
C SER A 425 22.51 -10.72 -6.90
N ASP A 426 22.45 -12.05 -7.00
CA ASP A 426 21.46 -12.87 -6.27
C ASP A 426 21.67 -12.84 -4.75
N ASN A 427 22.77 -12.25 -4.26
CA ASN A 427 23.09 -12.14 -2.84
C ASN A 427 22.40 -10.93 -2.19
N HIS A 428 21.09 -11.06 -2.02
CA HIS A 428 20.21 -10.04 -1.42
C HIS A 428 20.64 -9.63 0.01
N ASN A 429 21.24 -10.54 0.77
CA ASN A 429 21.71 -10.27 2.13
C ASN A 429 22.89 -9.29 2.15
N ALA A 430 23.86 -9.47 1.25
CA ALA A 430 25.02 -8.57 1.17
C ALA A 430 24.60 -7.16 0.72
N ALA A 431 23.66 -7.06 -0.23
CA ALA A 431 23.08 -5.78 -0.64
C ALA A 431 22.33 -5.09 0.50
N PHE A 432 21.54 -5.84 1.28
CA PHE A 432 20.84 -5.31 2.46
C PHE A 432 21.83 -4.80 3.52
N ILE A 433 22.83 -5.62 3.88
CA ILE A 433 23.85 -5.25 4.87
C ILE A 433 24.57 -3.98 4.43
N TYR A 434 24.98 -3.89 3.16
CA TYR A 434 25.62 -2.67 2.65
C TYR A 434 24.70 -1.45 2.79
N ARG A 435 23.45 -1.55 2.33
CA ARG A 435 22.48 -0.43 2.39
C ARG A 435 22.26 0.04 3.83
N PHE A 436 22.11 -0.91 4.76
CA PHE A 436 21.91 -0.63 6.17
C PHE A 436 23.15 0.02 6.80
N VAL A 437 24.32 -0.63 6.68
CA VAL A 437 25.58 -0.19 7.28
C VAL A 437 26.01 1.16 6.72
N PHE A 438 25.94 1.36 5.40
CA PHE A 438 26.29 2.63 4.77
C PHE A 438 25.40 3.78 5.29
N SER A 439 24.08 3.55 5.34
CA SER A 439 23.14 4.58 5.81
C SER A 439 23.34 4.91 7.28
N LEU A 440 23.54 3.88 8.12
CA LEU A 440 23.77 4.04 9.55
C LEU A 440 25.06 4.80 9.83
N LEU A 441 26.17 4.40 9.21
CA LEU A 441 27.47 5.06 9.39
C LEU A 441 27.42 6.50 8.88
N THR A 442 26.82 6.74 7.71
CA THR A 442 26.64 8.08 7.16
C THR A 442 25.87 8.98 8.13
N TYR A 443 24.76 8.48 8.68
CA TYR A 443 23.96 9.19 9.67
C TYR A 443 24.76 9.48 10.94
N ILE A 444 25.43 8.48 11.53
CA ILE A 444 26.20 8.64 12.76
C ILE A 444 27.33 9.65 12.57
N THR A 445 28.08 9.57 11.47
CA THR A 445 29.18 10.50 11.16
C THR A 445 28.66 11.93 11.09
N ILE A 446 27.59 12.17 10.34
CA ILE A 446 27.05 13.52 10.16
C ILE A 446 26.42 14.01 11.48
N LYS A 447 25.68 13.15 12.18
CA LYS A 447 25.08 13.47 13.48
C LYS A 447 26.15 13.88 14.48
N ASN A 448 27.24 13.13 14.62
CA ASN A 448 28.31 13.47 15.56
C ASN A 448 28.91 14.85 15.27
N ILE A 449 29.14 15.18 14.00
CA ILE A 449 29.64 16.50 13.59
C ILE A 449 28.65 17.61 13.98
N LEU A 450 27.36 17.34 13.78
CA LEU A 450 26.28 18.30 14.04
C LEU A 450 25.95 18.46 15.52
N ASP A 451 26.05 17.41 16.30
CA ASP A 451 25.90 17.44 17.75
C ASP A 451 27.04 18.24 18.37
N VAL A 452 28.29 18.11 17.88
CA VAL A 452 29.39 18.97 18.31
C VAL A 452 29.11 20.45 17.96
N ALA A 453 28.63 20.73 16.75
CA ALA A 453 28.28 22.09 16.35
C ALA A 453 27.17 22.70 17.21
N THR A 454 26.15 21.90 17.54
CA THR A 454 24.98 22.34 18.31
C THR A 454 25.28 22.43 19.80
N ASN A 455 25.86 21.38 20.38
CA ASN A 455 26.00 21.25 21.82
C ASN A 455 27.22 22.01 22.34
N ASN A 456 28.35 21.93 21.64
CA ASN A 456 29.62 22.51 22.10
C ASN A 456 29.80 23.93 21.57
N LEU A 457 29.49 24.15 20.29
CA LEU A 457 29.72 25.46 19.64
C LEU A 457 28.48 26.36 19.62
N LYS A 458 27.31 25.85 20.02
CA LYS A 458 26.02 26.57 20.02
C LYS A 458 25.70 27.20 18.65
N ARG A 459 26.00 26.51 17.55
CA ARG A 459 25.78 26.97 16.17
C ARG A 459 24.73 26.15 15.45
N LYS A 460 23.81 26.85 14.77
CA LYS A 460 22.95 26.24 13.75
C LYS A 460 23.63 26.39 12.39
N LEU A 461 23.88 25.26 11.73
CA LEU A 461 24.56 25.22 10.45
C LEU A 461 23.58 25.19 9.28
N PHE A 462 24.06 25.65 8.12
CA PHE A 462 23.47 25.33 6.83
C PHE A 462 24.27 24.19 6.17
N ILE A 463 23.57 23.19 5.65
CA ILE A 463 24.16 21.96 5.09
C ILE A 463 23.64 21.75 3.67
N PRO A 464 24.31 22.34 2.66
CA PRO A 464 24.02 22.03 1.28
C PRO A 464 24.60 20.66 0.93
N ILE A 465 23.74 19.75 0.51
CA ILE A 465 24.10 18.39 0.07
C ILE A 465 24.02 18.35 -1.46
N LEU A 466 25.17 18.20 -2.09
CA LEU A 466 25.32 18.14 -3.54
C LEU A 466 25.60 16.70 -3.98
N MET A 467 24.81 16.20 -4.92
CA MET A 467 24.93 14.84 -5.45
C MET A 467 25.30 14.88 -6.93
N LEU A 468 26.38 14.21 -7.32
CA LEU A 468 26.77 14.02 -8.72
C LEU A 468 26.29 12.65 -9.21
N HIS A 469 25.66 12.62 -10.37
CA HIS A 469 25.09 11.40 -10.98
C HIS A 469 25.65 11.15 -12.37
N LEU A 470 25.97 9.89 -12.66
CA LEU A 470 26.29 9.36 -13.98
C LEU A 470 25.02 9.00 -14.77
N GLY A 471 23.94 8.61 -14.08
CA GLY A 471 22.61 8.38 -14.66
C GLY A 471 21.86 9.67 -15.00
N SER A 472 20.74 9.53 -15.70
CA SER A 472 19.78 10.63 -15.92
C SER A 472 18.53 10.41 -15.07
N LYS A 473 17.60 11.38 -15.09
CA LYS A 473 16.30 11.23 -14.42
C LYS A 473 15.47 10.09 -15.00
N ASP A 474 15.50 9.95 -16.32
CA ASP A 474 14.71 8.97 -17.07
C ASP A 474 15.35 7.57 -17.02
N GLU A 475 16.67 7.51 -16.85
CA GLU A 475 17.45 6.27 -16.72
C GLU A 475 18.38 6.36 -15.49
N PRO A 476 17.83 6.30 -14.28
CA PRO A 476 18.63 6.37 -13.07
C PRO A 476 19.33 5.02 -12.82
N ARG A 477 20.57 5.07 -12.33
CA ARG A 477 21.26 3.86 -11.88
C ARG A 477 20.79 3.45 -10.50
N GLU A 478 20.66 2.16 -10.22
CA GLU A 478 20.09 1.67 -8.95
C GLU A 478 20.87 2.16 -7.73
N GLU A 479 22.21 2.15 -7.82
CA GLU A 479 23.08 2.67 -6.77
C GLU A 479 22.86 4.16 -6.51
N GLU A 480 22.57 4.94 -7.55
CA GLU A 480 22.26 6.37 -7.43
C GLU A 480 20.88 6.61 -6.83
N VAL A 481 19.90 5.74 -7.11
CA VAL A 481 18.57 5.77 -6.48
C VAL A 481 18.71 5.56 -4.98
N PHE A 482 19.48 4.55 -4.55
CA PHE A 482 19.78 4.31 -3.15
C PHE A 482 20.46 5.53 -2.49
N MET A 483 21.56 6.01 -3.08
CA MET A 483 22.31 7.15 -2.58
C MET A 483 21.43 8.41 -2.42
N ARG A 484 20.61 8.71 -3.43
CA ARG A 484 19.65 9.82 -3.39
C ARG A 484 18.62 9.65 -2.27
N ALA A 485 18.05 8.46 -2.13
CA ALA A 485 17.05 8.19 -1.09
C ALA A 485 17.65 8.37 0.32
N THR A 486 18.87 7.86 0.55
CA THR A 486 19.58 7.99 1.83
C THR A 486 19.85 9.45 2.19
N PHE A 487 20.41 10.24 1.27
CA PHE A 487 20.74 11.65 1.54
C PHE A 487 19.52 12.58 1.57
N THR A 488 18.45 12.24 0.86
CA THR A 488 17.17 12.96 0.98
C THR A 488 16.55 12.73 2.35
N SER A 489 16.52 11.47 2.82
CA SER A 489 16.04 11.12 4.17
C SER A 489 16.88 11.80 5.24
N LEU A 490 18.19 11.81 5.07
CA LEU A 490 19.11 12.49 5.98
C LEU A 490 18.88 14.00 6.01
N CYS A 491 18.65 14.64 4.86
CA CYS A 491 18.31 16.06 4.80
C CYS A 491 17.06 16.39 5.62
N HIS A 492 16.04 15.54 5.58
CA HIS A 492 14.86 15.70 6.45
C HIS A 492 15.22 15.60 7.93
N LEU A 493 16.05 14.61 8.33
CA LEU A 493 16.47 14.45 9.72
C LEU A 493 17.30 15.63 10.24
N ILE A 494 18.23 16.13 9.41
CA ILE A 494 19.09 17.27 9.75
C ILE A 494 18.27 18.54 9.96
N ASN A 495 17.20 18.73 9.18
CA ASN A 495 16.33 19.91 9.26
C ASN A 495 15.61 20.07 10.62
N ALA A 496 15.65 19.06 11.49
CA ALA A 496 15.14 19.18 12.86
C ALA A 496 15.90 20.24 13.68
N ASN A 497 17.23 20.30 13.56
CA ASN A 497 18.09 21.18 14.38
C ASN A 497 18.92 22.17 13.54
N HIS A 498 19.10 21.88 12.25
CA HIS A 498 19.89 22.66 11.29
C HIS A 498 19.06 23.03 10.07
N ARG A 499 19.66 23.73 9.10
CA ARG A 499 19.06 23.93 7.78
C ARG A 499 19.80 23.06 6.77
N ALA A 500 19.09 22.28 5.98
CA ALA A 500 19.67 21.41 4.96
C ALA A 500 18.84 21.40 3.68
N SER A 501 19.52 21.25 2.56
CA SER A 501 18.93 21.13 1.23
C SER A 501 19.72 20.11 0.42
N THR A 502 19.02 19.32 -0.42
CA THR A 502 19.65 18.39 -1.36
C THR A 502 19.47 18.84 -2.80
N GLN A 503 20.53 18.74 -3.62
CA GLN A 503 20.45 18.97 -5.06
C GLN A 503 21.27 17.93 -5.82
N GLY A 504 20.67 17.32 -6.85
CA GLY A 504 21.33 16.38 -7.75
C GLY A 504 21.71 17.02 -9.10
N PHE A 505 22.85 16.62 -9.65
CA PHE A 505 23.35 17.04 -10.96
C PHE A 505 23.73 15.83 -11.80
N SER A 506 23.09 15.66 -12.96
CA SER A 506 23.47 14.62 -13.92
C SER A 506 24.60 15.12 -14.82
N LEU A 507 25.69 14.34 -14.89
CA LEU A 507 26.85 14.65 -15.72
C LEU A 507 26.60 14.47 -17.22
N LYS A 508 25.57 13.69 -17.62
CA LYS A 508 25.16 13.55 -19.02
C LYS A 508 24.60 14.86 -19.60
N SER A 509 24.14 15.77 -18.74
CA SER A 509 23.39 16.98 -19.11
C SER A 509 24.11 18.29 -18.77
N ILE A 510 25.43 18.27 -18.54
CA ILE A 510 26.19 19.49 -18.28
C ILE A 510 26.35 20.27 -19.58
N ASN A 511 25.44 21.23 -19.80
CA ASN A 511 25.65 22.33 -20.71
C ASN A 511 26.10 23.53 -19.87
N ASN A 512 27.25 24.15 -20.19
CA ASN A 512 27.87 25.22 -19.38
C ASN A 512 26.94 26.43 -19.13
N TYR A 513 25.84 26.55 -19.88
CA TYR A 513 24.87 27.65 -19.79
C TYR A 513 23.44 27.23 -19.43
N LYS A 514 23.15 25.92 -19.27
CA LYS A 514 21.85 25.41 -18.84
C LYS A 514 22.03 24.10 -18.06
N ILE A 515 21.91 24.18 -16.74
CA ILE A 515 21.78 22.98 -15.90
C ILE A 515 20.30 22.61 -15.89
N LYS A 516 19.93 21.49 -16.53
CA LYS A 516 18.62 20.87 -16.30
C LYS A 516 18.68 20.11 -14.97
N ASN A 517 17.73 20.38 -14.07
CA ASN A 517 17.60 19.65 -12.81
C ASN A 517 17.33 18.17 -13.07
N ALA A 518 18.10 17.29 -12.43
CA ALA A 518 17.89 15.84 -12.44
C ALA A 518 16.74 15.42 -11.53
#